data_AF-A0A6P0HMV6-F1
#
_entry.id   AF-A0A6P0HMV6-F1
#
_cell.length_a   1.000
_cell.length_b   1.000
_cell.length_c   1.000
_cell.angle_alpha   90.00
_cell.angle_beta   90.00
_cell.angle_gamma   90.00
#
_symmetry.space_group_name_H-M   'P 1'
#
loop_
_entity.id
_entity.type
_entity.pdbx_description
1 polymer ?
#
loop_
_entity_poly.entity_id
_entity_poly.type
_entity_poly.pdbx_seq_one_letter_code
_entity_poly.pdbx_strand_id
1 'polypeptide(L)'
;MFWNWDRHGEGDWQAEVAWPAAPFTPVADAYVVHLVRHPLDTIRSRASWGSFADTPSDTQRYRLGQWAQRIVPEIARGRNPMEKAAIHWVEWNRLVADPAEALRLEDITAADVTRLARIVNADAEAVELPPKSNGAPELVERISWDDVAHIPGLLDLAAEYGYR
;
A
#
# COMPACT_ATOMS: atom_id res chain seq x y z
N MET A 1 0.30 3.73 3.57
CA MET A 1 -0.93 4.40 4.05
C MET A 1 -0.51 5.74 4.61
N PHE A 2 -0.72 6.83 3.87
CA PHE A 2 -0.36 8.21 4.21
C PHE A 2 -1.56 8.92 4.81
N TRP A 3 -1.33 9.87 5.70
CA TRP A 3 -2.37 10.71 6.28
C TRP A 3 -2.04 12.16 5.89
N ASN A 4 -2.97 12.83 5.23
CA ASN A 4 -2.91 14.25 4.94
C ASN A 4 -4.08 14.90 5.67
N TRP A 5 -3.80 15.94 6.46
CA TRP A 5 -4.78 16.62 7.28
C TRP A 5 -4.79 18.09 6.90
N ASP A 6 -5.66 18.50 5.97
CA ASP A 6 -5.83 19.93 5.79
C ASP A 6 -7.26 20.39 5.51
N ARG A 7 -7.51 21.58 6.04
CA ARG A 7 -8.81 22.21 6.31
C ARG A 7 -9.59 22.55 5.04
N HIS A 8 -10.53 21.70 4.66
CA HIS A 8 -11.64 22.12 3.79
C HIS A 8 -12.98 21.81 4.45
N GLY A 9 -13.64 22.86 4.95
CA GLY A 9 -15.10 22.95 5.09
C GLY A 9 -15.79 21.92 5.99
N GLU A 10 -16.16 22.37 7.19
CA GLU A 10 -17.27 21.87 8.01
C GLU A 10 -17.58 20.35 7.97
N GLY A 11 -16.91 19.61 8.87
CA GLY A 11 -17.61 18.62 9.71
C GLY A 11 -17.63 17.17 9.25
N ASP A 12 -17.25 16.85 8.01
CA ASP A 12 -17.17 15.46 7.55
C ASP A 12 -15.73 14.94 7.57
N TRP A 13 -15.50 13.93 8.40
CA TRP A 13 -14.23 13.21 8.53
C TRP A 13 -13.96 12.39 7.26
N GLN A 14 -13.31 12.98 6.25
CA GLN A 14 -12.88 12.23 5.06
C GLN A 14 -11.49 11.62 5.29
N ALA A 15 -11.48 10.44 5.91
CA ALA A 15 -10.32 9.57 5.88
C ALA A 15 -10.22 8.92 4.49
N GLU A 16 -9.42 9.48 3.59
CA GLU A 16 -9.15 8.82 2.31
C GLU A 16 -8.11 7.71 2.47
N VAL A 17 -8.62 6.50 2.73
CA VAL A 17 -7.84 5.26 2.75
C VAL A 17 -7.61 4.78 1.33
N ALA A 18 -6.53 5.22 0.71
CA ALA A 18 -6.26 4.80 -0.65
C ALA A 18 -4.74 4.73 -0.92
N TRP A 19 -4.25 3.56 -1.35
CA TRP A 19 -2.89 3.43 -1.88
C TRP A 19 -2.58 4.44 -3.02
N PRO A 20 -3.54 4.99 -3.79
CA PRO A 20 -3.32 6.14 -4.67
C PRO A 20 -2.80 7.42 -4.02
N ALA A 21 -2.70 7.51 -2.69
CA ALA A 21 -2.18 8.70 -2.02
C ALA A 21 -0.64 8.87 -2.13
N ALA A 22 0.11 7.79 -2.34
CA ALA A 22 1.59 7.82 -2.30
C ALA A 22 2.25 8.90 -3.21
N PRO A 23 1.77 9.15 -4.45
CA PRO A 23 2.34 10.17 -5.32
C PRO A 23 2.16 11.61 -4.84
N PHE A 24 1.33 11.84 -3.83
CA PHE A 24 1.03 13.17 -3.30
C PHE A 24 1.80 13.47 -2.00
N THR A 25 2.86 12.69 -1.71
CA THR A 25 3.72 12.87 -0.55
C THR A 25 5.04 13.56 -0.96
N PRO A 26 5.70 14.33 -0.08
CA PRO A 26 5.29 14.63 1.29
C PRO A 26 4.14 15.64 1.31
N VAL A 27 3.44 15.66 2.44
CA VAL A 27 2.35 16.59 2.69
C VAL A 27 2.78 17.53 3.80
N ALA A 28 2.72 18.84 3.53
CA ALA A 28 3.02 19.85 4.54
C ALA A 28 2.06 19.74 5.73
N ASP A 29 2.59 19.89 6.94
CA ASP A 29 1.84 19.94 8.20
C ASP A 29 1.00 18.69 8.53
N ALA A 30 1.24 17.56 7.86
CA ALA A 30 0.53 16.31 8.10
C ALA A 30 1.38 15.27 8.83
N TYR A 31 0.76 14.55 9.77
CA TYR A 31 1.38 13.41 10.41
C TYR A 31 1.27 12.17 9.52
N VAL A 32 2.33 11.89 8.78
CA VAL A 32 2.35 10.81 7.81
C VAL A 32 2.86 9.50 8.41
N VAL A 33 1.99 8.52 8.58
CA VAL A 33 2.40 7.11 8.71
C VAL A 33 2.66 6.52 7.32
N HIS A 34 3.46 5.48 7.20
CA HIS A 34 3.60 4.65 6.01
C HIS A 34 3.26 3.20 6.36
N LEU A 35 2.00 2.79 6.14
CA LEU A 35 1.67 1.36 6.23
C LEU A 35 2.17 0.57 5.03
N VAL A 36 2.99 -0.45 5.30
CA VAL A 36 3.57 -1.37 4.32
C VAL A 36 3.10 -2.78 4.62
N ARG A 37 2.71 -3.51 3.58
CA ARG A 37 2.32 -4.93 3.68
C ARG A 37 3.43 -5.81 3.09
N HIS A 38 3.52 -7.06 3.55
CA HIS A 38 4.45 -8.05 3.01
C HIS A 38 4.44 -8.05 1.46
N PRO A 39 5.61 -7.98 0.81
CA PRO A 39 5.70 -7.83 -0.64
C PRO A 39 5.03 -8.98 -1.39
N LEU A 40 5.35 -10.24 -1.06
CA LEU A 40 4.77 -11.40 -1.73
C LEU A 40 3.23 -11.43 -1.64
N ASP A 41 2.65 -11.07 -0.50
CA ASP A 41 1.20 -10.98 -0.33
C ASP A 41 0.58 -9.86 -1.16
N THR A 42 1.26 -8.72 -1.23
CA THR A 42 0.80 -7.57 -2.02
C THR A 42 0.87 -7.87 -3.52
N ILE A 43 1.98 -8.45 -3.97
CA ILE A 43 2.21 -8.88 -5.36
C ILE A 43 1.12 -9.86 -5.77
N ARG A 44 0.89 -10.89 -4.93
CA ARG A 44 -0.16 -11.90 -5.14
C ARG A 44 -1.55 -11.30 -5.25
N SER A 45 -1.90 -10.43 -4.30
CA SER A 45 -3.19 -9.75 -4.30
C SER A 45 -3.38 -8.89 -5.55
N ARG A 46 -2.35 -8.17 -6.00
CA ARG A 46 -2.43 -7.29 -7.18
C ARG A 46 -2.50 -8.08 -8.49
N ALA A 47 -1.68 -9.12 -8.62
CA ALA A 47 -1.66 -9.97 -9.80
C ALA A 47 -3.00 -10.70 -9.98
N SER A 48 -3.55 -11.29 -8.91
CA SER A 48 -4.83 -12.02 -8.95
C SER A 48 -6.05 -11.14 -9.20
N TRP A 49 -6.02 -9.89 -8.75
CA TRP A 49 -7.13 -8.96 -8.91
C TRP A 49 -7.18 -8.26 -10.28
N GLY A 50 -6.21 -8.55 -11.15
CA GLY A 50 -6.15 -8.01 -12.51
C GLY A 50 -5.78 -6.53 -12.56
N SER A 51 -5.14 -5.98 -11.52
CA SER A 51 -4.68 -4.58 -11.53
C SER A 51 -3.73 -4.30 -12.71
N PHE A 52 -2.91 -5.26 -13.07
CA PHE A 52 -1.95 -5.16 -14.18
C PHE A 52 -2.17 -6.25 -15.23
N ALA A 53 -3.42 -6.68 -15.40
CA ALA A 53 -3.78 -7.66 -16.42
C ALA A 53 -3.36 -7.19 -17.82
N ASP A 54 -2.91 -8.12 -18.66
CA ASP A 54 -2.50 -7.80 -20.04
C ASP A 54 -3.70 -7.53 -20.94
N THR A 55 -4.86 -8.13 -20.62
CA THR A 55 -6.12 -7.86 -21.30
C THR A 55 -6.83 -6.68 -20.65
N PRO A 56 -7.21 -5.64 -21.43
CA PRO A 56 -8.00 -4.53 -20.93
C PRO A 56 -9.31 -4.98 -20.26
N SER A 57 -9.68 -4.30 -19.17
CA SER A 57 -10.89 -4.57 -18.40
C SER A 57 -11.46 -3.26 -17.83
N ASP A 58 -12.78 -3.09 -17.84
CA ASP A 58 -13.42 -1.90 -17.26
C ASP A 58 -13.52 -1.92 -15.72
N THR A 59 -12.93 -2.93 -15.09
CA THR A 59 -12.90 -3.03 -13.63
C THR A 59 -12.18 -1.83 -13.02
N GLN A 60 -12.65 -1.38 -11.85
CA GLN A 60 -12.00 -0.30 -11.09
C GLN A 60 -10.53 -0.62 -10.82
N ARG A 61 -10.21 -1.90 -10.54
CA ARG A 61 -8.85 -2.41 -10.26
C ARG A 61 -7.91 -2.25 -11.44
N TYR A 62 -8.36 -2.55 -12.66
CA TYR A 62 -7.58 -2.34 -13.87
C TYR A 62 -7.34 -0.85 -14.13
N ARG A 63 -8.39 -0.02 -14.08
CA ARG A 63 -8.27 1.45 -14.25
C ARG A 63 -7.28 2.07 -13.27
N LEU A 64 -7.30 1.59 -12.04
CA LEU A 64 -6.38 1.96 -10.99
C LEU A 64 -4.93 1.54 -11.29
N GLY A 65 -4.70 0.32 -11.79
CA GLY A 65 -3.35 -0.09 -12.20
C GLY A 65 -2.83 0.68 -13.42
N GLN A 66 -3.70 1.02 -14.38
CA GLN A 66 -3.38 1.91 -15.50
C GLN A 66 -3.03 3.34 -15.03
N TRP A 67 -3.71 3.84 -14.00
CA TRP A 67 -3.34 5.09 -13.36
C TRP A 67 -1.97 4.97 -12.68
N ALA A 68 -1.70 3.89 -11.94
CA ALA A 68 -0.40 3.67 -11.31
C ALA A 68 0.75 3.63 -12.33
N GLN A 69 0.55 2.96 -13.47
CA GLN A 69 1.53 2.93 -14.58
C GLN A 69 1.80 4.31 -15.20
N ARG A 70 0.83 5.23 -15.15
CA ARG A 70 1.05 6.61 -15.62
C ARG A 70 1.91 7.42 -14.65
N ILE A 71 1.83 7.13 -13.36
CA ILE A 71 2.64 7.78 -12.33
C ILE A 71 4.03 7.17 -12.24
N VAL A 72 4.12 5.84 -12.33
CA VAL A 72 5.35 5.06 -12.33
C VAL A 72 5.45 4.27 -13.64
N PRO A 73 6.02 4.87 -14.70
CA PRO A 73 6.17 4.23 -16.01
C PRO A 73 6.99 2.93 -15.97
N GLU A 74 7.89 2.78 -14.99
CA GLU A 74 8.73 1.60 -14.76
C GLU A 74 7.91 0.32 -14.64
N ILE A 75 6.68 0.42 -14.11
CA ILE A 75 5.76 -0.71 -14.00
C ILE A 75 5.56 -1.40 -15.36
N ALA A 76 5.54 -0.63 -16.46
CA ALA A 76 5.37 -1.19 -17.81
C ALA A 76 6.54 -2.07 -18.28
N ARG A 77 7.70 -2.04 -17.60
CA ARG A 77 8.85 -2.92 -17.90
C ARG A 77 8.64 -4.35 -17.44
N GLY A 78 7.70 -4.60 -16.52
CA GLY A 78 7.36 -5.95 -16.06
C GLY A 78 6.75 -6.79 -17.18
N ARG A 79 7.27 -8.01 -17.37
CA ARG A 79 6.89 -8.89 -18.50
C ARG A 79 5.53 -9.56 -18.33
N ASN A 80 5.04 -9.63 -17.10
CA ASN A 80 3.78 -10.26 -16.74
C ASN A 80 3.14 -9.51 -15.56
N PRO A 81 1.87 -9.78 -15.20
CA PRO A 81 1.19 -9.08 -14.12
C PRO A 81 1.89 -9.16 -12.75
N MET A 82 2.63 -10.24 -12.49
CA MET A 82 3.37 -10.43 -11.25
C MET A 82 4.60 -9.52 -11.17
N GLU A 83 5.42 -9.45 -12.23
CA GLU A 83 6.54 -8.52 -12.29
C GLU A 83 6.07 -7.07 -12.25
N LYS A 84 4.98 -6.73 -12.95
CA LYS A 84 4.36 -5.40 -12.88
C LYS A 84 3.94 -5.06 -11.44
N ALA A 85 3.35 -6.02 -10.72
CA ALA A 85 2.97 -5.85 -9.33
C ALA A 85 4.18 -5.71 -8.38
N ALA A 86 5.28 -6.41 -8.65
CA ALA A 86 6.52 -6.31 -7.89
C ALA A 86 7.20 -4.95 -8.10
N ILE A 87 7.33 -4.50 -9.36
CA ILE A 87 7.86 -3.16 -9.68
C ILE A 87 6.97 -2.09 -9.06
N HIS A 88 5.65 -2.23 -9.16
CA HIS A 88 4.72 -1.35 -8.47
C HIS A 88 4.99 -1.35 -6.96
N TRP A 89 5.13 -2.51 -6.30
CA TRP A 89 5.41 -2.52 -4.87
C TRP A 89 6.69 -1.74 -4.54
N VAL A 90 7.78 -1.92 -5.29
CA VAL A 90 9.02 -1.19 -5.04
C VAL A 90 8.85 0.31 -5.23
N GLU A 91 8.49 0.72 -6.44
CA GLU A 91 8.48 2.12 -6.82
C GLU A 91 7.39 2.90 -6.09
N TRP A 92 6.23 2.29 -5.86
CA TRP A 92 5.13 2.94 -5.15
C TRP A 92 5.46 3.21 -3.68
N ASN A 93 6.18 2.30 -3.02
CA ASN A 93 6.66 2.51 -1.66
C ASN A 93 7.83 3.51 -1.60
N ARG A 94 8.52 3.78 -2.71
CA ARG A 94 9.57 4.82 -2.81
C ARG A 94 9.03 6.22 -3.06
N LEU A 95 7.84 6.35 -3.65
CA LEU A 95 7.17 7.64 -3.80
C LEU A 95 6.87 8.31 -2.46
N VAL A 96 6.80 7.49 -1.41
CA VAL A 96 6.69 7.92 -0.04
C VAL A 96 7.96 8.63 0.39
N ALA A 97 7.88 9.95 0.48
CA ALA A 97 8.96 10.75 1.03
C ALA A 97 8.69 11.05 2.51
N ASP A 98 9.70 10.80 3.35
CA ASP A 98 9.80 11.25 4.74
C ASP A 98 8.55 11.00 5.62
N PRO A 99 8.10 9.74 5.76
CA PRO A 99 7.02 9.45 6.69
C PRO A 99 7.49 9.67 8.13
N ALA A 100 6.62 10.23 8.98
CA ALA A 100 6.86 10.33 10.41
C ALA A 100 7.11 8.96 11.05
N GLU A 101 6.46 7.91 10.54
CA GLU A 101 6.76 6.52 10.89
C GLU A 101 6.34 5.54 9.79
N ALA A 102 7.01 4.39 9.70
CA ALA A 102 6.60 3.27 8.84
C ALA A 102 6.16 2.08 9.70
N LEU A 103 5.00 1.50 9.38
CA LEU A 103 4.42 0.38 10.13
C LEU A 103 4.17 -0.80 9.18
N ARG A 104 4.38 -2.02 9.67
CA ARG A 104 3.97 -3.24 8.94
C ARG A 104 2.51 -3.56 9.22
N LEU A 105 1.74 -3.84 8.17
CA LEU A 105 0.30 -4.16 8.28
C LEU A 105 0.05 -5.38 9.17
N GLU A 106 0.93 -6.36 9.08
CA GLU A 106 0.83 -7.62 9.80
C GLU A 106 1.00 -7.45 11.32
N ASP A 107 1.72 -6.40 11.72
CA ASP A 107 2.10 -6.09 13.11
C ASP A 107 1.19 -5.05 13.77
N ILE A 108 0.29 -4.39 13.02
CA ILE A 108 -0.61 -3.38 13.59
C ILE A 108 -1.45 -4.00 14.71
N THR A 109 -1.44 -3.32 15.84
CA THR A 109 -2.27 -3.62 17.01
C THR A 109 -3.34 -2.57 17.25
N ALA A 110 -4.32 -2.89 18.10
CA ALA A 110 -5.31 -1.93 18.58
C ALA A 110 -4.66 -0.71 19.28
N ALA A 111 -3.53 -0.92 19.96
CA ALA A 111 -2.79 0.14 20.61
C ALA A 111 -2.17 1.11 19.59
N ASP A 112 -1.65 0.61 18.47
CA ASP A 112 -1.12 1.45 17.39
C ASP A 112 -2.23 2.33 16.79
N VAL A 113 -3.38 1.72 16.46
CA VAL A 113 -4.49 2.48 15.88
C VAL A 113 -5.06 3.49 16.87
N THR A 114 -5.17 3.13 18.14
CA THR A 114 -5.59 4.07 19.20
C THR A 114 -4.60 5.22 19.35
N ARG A 115 -3.28 4.95 19.33
CA ARG A 115 -2.24 5.99 19.38
C ARG A 115 -2.36 6.93 18.19
N LEU A 116 -2.51 6.40 16.98
CA LEU A 116 -2.65 7.18 15.75
C LEU A 116 -3.93 8.03 15.77
N ALA A 117 -5.06 7.47 16.22
CA ALA A 117 -6.29 8.22 16.40
C ALA A 117 -6.13 9.39 17.38
N ARG A 118 -5.34 9.21 18.44
CA ARG A 118 -5.07 10.24 19.44
C ARG A 118 -4.16 11.37 19.00
N ILE A 119 -3.35 11.17 17.96
CA ILE A 119 -2.60 12.26 17.32
C ILE A 119 -3.57 13.27 16.70
N VAL A 120 -4.68 12.77 16.16
CA VAL A 120 -5.72 13.58 15.51
C VAL A 120 -6.73 14.13 16.51
N ASN A 121 -7.16 13.30 17.46
CA ASN A 121 -8.13 13.65 18.49
C ASN A 121 -7.70 13.07 19.84
N ALA A 122 -7.22 13.93 20.75
CA ALA A 122 -6.73 13.51 22.06
C ALA A 122 -7.76 12.69 22.88
N ASP A 123 -9.06 12.92 22.64
CA ASP A 123 -10.16 12.23 23.32
C ASP A 123 -10.62 10.95 22.61
N ALA A 124 -9.91 10.51 21.56
CA ALA A 124 -10.26 9.29 20.85
C ALA A 124 -10.28 8.07 21.79
N GLU A 125 -11.41 7.37 21.77
CA GLU A 125 -11.62 6.12 22.49
C GLU A 125 -10.72 5.00 21.96
N ALA A 126 -10.54 3.96 22.77
CA ALA A 126 -9.76 2.80 22.36
C ALA A 126 -10.44 2.11 21.16
N VAL A 127 -9.65 1.85 20.11
CA VAL A 127 -10.14 1.21 18.89
C VAL A 127 -10.02 -0.30 19.02
N GLU A 128 -11.13 -1.01 18.87
CA GLU A 128 -11.11 -2.46 18.65
C GLU A 128 -10.87 -2.75 17.17
N LEU A 129 -9.86 -3.60 16.89
CA LEU A 129 -9.62 -4.03 15.52
C LEU A 129 -10.62 -5.13 15.14
N PRO A 130 -11.19 -5.08 13.93
CA PRO A 130 -11.97 -6.20 13.42
C PRO A 130 -11.09 -7.45 13.35
N PRO A 131 -11.67 -8.65 13.50
CA PRO A 131 -10.93 -9.89 13.32
C PRO A 131 -10.24 -9.89 11.96
N LYS A 132 -8.99 -10.38 11.90
CA LYS A 132 -8.20 -10.44 10.66
C LYS A 132 -8.97 -11.23 9.60
N SER A 133 -9.62 -10.53 8.66
CA SER A 133 -10.27 -11.14 7.51
C SER A 133 -9.23 -11.30 6.40
N ASN A 134 -8.48 -12.40 6.45
CA ASN A 134 -7.59 -12.81 5.37
C ASN A 134 -8.30 -13.69 4.34
N GLY A 135 -9.56 -13.37 4.02
CA GLY A 135 -10.34 -14.05 2.98
C GLY A 135 -9.85 -13.71 1.58
N ALA A 136 -8.60 -14.05 1.25
CA ALA A 136 -8.21 -14.20 -0.14
C ALA A 136 -8.84 -15.51 -0.64
N PRO A 137 -9.53 -15.53 -1.79
CA PRO A 137 -10.02 -16.78 -2.35
C PRO A 137 -8.86 -17.76 -2.51
N GLU A 138 -9.07 -19.01 -2.07
CA GLU A 138 -8.11 -20.13 -2.04
C GLU A 138 -7.43 -20.46 -3.38
N LEU A 139 -7.80 -19.78 -4.45
CA LEU A 139 -7.46 -20.10 -5.84
C LEU A 139 -6.21 -19.39 -6.37
N VAL A 140 -5.51 -18.59 -5.58
CA VAL A 140 -4.30 -17.88 -6.05
C VAL A 140 -3.04 -18.63 -5.63
N GLU A 141 -2.29 -19.09 -6.62
CA GLU A 141 -1.00 -19.75 -6.48
C GLU A 141 -0.08 -19.01 -5.50
N ARG A 142 0.60 -19.75 -4.63
CA ARG A 142 1.57 -19.18 -3.69
C ARG A 142 2.76 -18.66 -4.49
N ILE A 143 3.10 -17.39 -4.27
CA ILE A 143 4.27 -16.74 -4.88
C ILE A 143 5.42 -16.84 -3.87
N SER A 144 6.62 -17.08 -4.38
CA SER A 144 7.87 -17.19 -3.63
C SER A 144 8.84 -16.07 -4.01
N TRP A 145 9.94 -15.96 -3.27
CA TRP A 145 11.01 -15.02 -3.62
C TRP A 145 11.69 -15.36 -4.96
N ASP A 146 11.79 -16.65 -5.32
CA ASP A 146 12.40 -17.07 -6.59
C ASP A 146 11.68 -16.49 -7.81
N ASP A 147 10.40 -16.15 -7.68
CA ASP A 147 9.57 -15.61 -8.74
C ASP A 147 9.80 -14.11 -9.00
N VAL A 148 10.32 -13.36 -8.02
CA VAL A 148 10.33 -11.88 -8.04
C VAL A 148 11.59 -11.24 -7.49
N ALA A 149 12.50 -11.97 -6.86
CA ALA A 149 13.73 -11.44 -6.25
C ALA A 149 14.67 -10.75 -7.26
N HIS A 150 14.54 -11.06 -8.55
CA HIS A 150 15.28 -10.39 -9.62
C HIS A 150 14.80 -8.97 -9.90
N ILE A 151 13.67 -8.53 -9.34
CA ILE A 151 13.16 -7.18 -9.51
C ILE A 151 14.05 -6.19 -8.74
N PRO A 152 14.67 -5.20 -9.42
CA PRO A 152 15.63 -4.30 -8.79
C PRO A 152 15.06 -3.59 -7.55
N GLY A 153 15.79 -3.66 -6.44
CA GLY A 153 15.44 -2.99 -5.19
C GLY A 153 14.33 -3.66 -4.37
N LEU A 154 13.75 -4.78 -4.82
CA LEU A 154 12.69 -5.47 -4.08
C LEU A 154 13.19 -6.03 -2.75
N LEU A 155 14.29 -6.79 -2.77
CA LEU A 155 14.85 -7.39 -1.56
C LEU A 155 15.38 -6.33 -0.58
N ASP A 156 16.07 -5.31 -1.09
CA ASP A 156 16.63 -4.24 -0.28
C ASP A 156 15.52 -3.48 0.45
N LEU A 157 14.48 -3.05 -0.27
CA LEU A 157 13.36 -2.32 0.30
C LEU A 157 12.51 -3.21 1.24
N ALA A 158 12.36 -4.49 0.93
CA ALA A 158 11.71 -5.44 1.83
C ALA A 158 12.47 -5.56 3.15
N ALA A 159 13.81 -5.65 3.10
CA ALA A 159 14.66 -5.71 4.27
C ALA A 159 14.65 -4.41 5.08
N GLU A 160 14.59 -3.24 4.43
CA GLU A 160 14.41 -1.94 5.10
C GLU A 160 13.12 -1.91 5.93
N TYR A 161 12.04 -2.52 5.44
CA TYR A 161 10.79 -2.68 6.18
C TYR A 161 10.77 -3.90 7.12
N GLY A 162 11.89 -4.65 7.24
CA GLY A 162 12.02 -5.78 8.16
C GLY A 162 11.38 -7.09 7.67
N TYR A 163 11.08 -7.21 6.38
CA TYR A 163 10.68 -8.50 5.76
C TYR A 163 11.93 -9.32 5.38
N ARG A 164 11.84 -10.65 5.50
CA ARG A 164 12.90 -11.61 5.18
C ARG A 164 12.37 -12.73 4.31
#